data_AF-A0A317HN74-F1
#
_entry.id   AF-A0A317HN74-F1
#
_cell.length_a   1.000
_cell.length_b   1.000
_cell.length_c   1.000
_cell.angle_alpha   90.00
_cell.angle_beta   90.00
_cell.angle_gamma   90.00
#
_symmetry.space_group_name_H-M   'P 1'
#
loop_
_entity.id
_entity.type
_entity.pdbx_description
1 polymer ?
#
loop_
_entity_poly.entity_id
_entity_poly.type
_entity_poly.pdbx_seq_one_letter_code
_entity_poly.pdbx_strand_id
1 'polypeptide(L)'
;MRRAHIMVNRREFLQSGMAAALLSRLGSPSGTVHAGAAGQSRALKVEASMIKVVAPALHHPTNRTLAQFHNYWSESHGPLFANTKNLRRYVQHLTLPEAYDTDPKPTFDGVSMFWYDTYEPPRAPPGRDAETLALLKAVLGVSNLGDDGDAKAQQPASPGERVAMTLLKAVLKDDAQLFDRSTSWPMHHKSASVAAQEHVIVDGPTGPQMVKAIFVASKLPGLTLDQFFDRWQNHHGRLGAKLPGLRRYVQNHAIAEAYVDPGRTHDGWSELWFDDLRSLHAAVNSAEWKALGEDGATLFAAPMGVGVARERVQKELDWSYNDWGVNAMSEEDVRQRLMQQGYATLAADRDAPRKIKTAAGRQALAVWTREHIVTIDESAIDARSRR
;
A
#
# COMPACT_ATOMS: atom_id res chain seq x y z
N MET A 1 8.66 -0.40 -41.39
CA MET A 1 7.78 -0.56 -40.20
C MET A 1 8.44 0.11 -39.02
N ARG A 2 7.89 1.24 -38.54
CA ARG A 2 8.45 2.00 -37.40
C ARG A 2 8.01 1.33 -36.09
N ARG A 3 8.97 0.82 -35.29
CA ARG A 3 8.72 0.49 -33.89
C ARG A 3 8.62 1.81 -33.11
N ALA A 4 7.44 2.12 -32.60
CA ALA A 4 7.30 3.21 -31.63
C ALA A 4 7.96 2.77 -30.31
N HIS A 5 9.19 3.23 -30.07
CA HIS A 5 9.73 3.26 -28.72
C HIS A 5 8.97 4.34 -27.95
N ILE A 6 8.02 3.93 -27.13
CA ILE A 6 7.48 4.79 -26.07
C ILE A 6 8.61 4.94 -25.05
N MET A 7 9.41 5.99 -25.22
CA MET A 7 10.44 6.36 -24.27
C MET A 7 9.76 7.04 -23.08
N VAL A 8 9.28 6.24 -22.12
CA VAL A 8 8.77 6.79 -20.85
C VAL A 8 9.97 7.36 -20.10
N ASN A 9 10.01 8.68 -19.94
CA ASN A 9 11.10 9.37 -19.25
C ASN A 9 11.06 8.99 -17.76
N ARG A 10 12.01 8.16 -17.31
CA ARG A 10 12.11 7.71 -15.90
C ARG A 10 12.19 8.87 -14.89
N ARG A 11 12.46 10.10 -15.32
CA ARG A 11 12.52 11.30 -14.46
C ARG A 11 11.15 11.81 -13.97
N GLU A 12 10.04 11.36 -14.55
CA GLU A 12 8.71 11.89 -14.23
C GLU A 12 7.94 11.07 -13.16
N PHE A 13 8.45 9.90 -12.73
CA PHE A 13 7.77 9.09 -11.71
C PHE A 13 7.71 9.84 -10.37
N LEU A 14 6.50 10.22 -10.00
CA LEU A 14 6.12 10.61 -8.65
C LEU A 14 5.58 9.34 -7.98
N GLN A 15 5.87 9.13 -6.70
CA GLN A 15 5.51 7.90 -5.98
C GLN A 15 4.12 7.35 -6.35
N SER A 16 3.98 6.02 -6.44
CA SER A 16 3.21 5.30 -5.42
C SER A 16 2.96 3.85 -5.81
N GLY A 17 3.31 2.94 -4.90
CA GLY A 17 2.73 1.61 -4.88
C GLY A 17 1.26 1.64 -4.48
N MET A 18 0.78 2.66 -3.76
CA MET A 18 -0.62 2.75 -3.29
C MET A 18 -1.63 3.00 -4.42
N ALA A 19 -1.46 4.06 -5.22
CA ALA A 19 -2.38 4.33 -6.31
C ALA A 19 -2.19 3.32 -7.46
N ALA A 20 -0.97 2.81 -7.68
CA ALA A 20 -0.74 1.68 -8.57
C ALA A 20 -1.49 0.41 -8.10
N ALA A 21 -1.52 0.14 -6.80
CA ALA A 21 -2.26 -0.98 -6.20
C ALA A 21 -3.78 -0.74 -6.08
N LEU A 22 -4.25 0.48 -6.38
CA LEU A 22 -5.66 0.83 -6.54
C LEU A 22 -6.10 0.71 -8.01
N LEU A 23 -5.22 1.12 -8.93
CA LEU A 23 -5.36 0.91 -10.38
C LEU A 23 -5.24 -0.57 -10.78
N SER A 24 -4.67 -1.41 -9.92
CA SER A 24 -4.55 -2.84 -10.16
C SER A 24 -5.90 -3.59 -10.10
N ARG A 25 -7.07 -2.91 -10.06
CA ARG A 25 -8.37 -3.42 -10.55
C ARG A 25 -9.41 -2.31 -10.74
N LEU A 26 -9.54 -1.82 -11.98
CA LEU A 26 -10.77 -1.19 -12.45
C LEU A 26 -11.41 -1.92 -13.65
N GLY A 27 -11.20 -3.23 -13.80
CA GLY A 27 -11.79 -3.99 -14.91
C GLY A 27 -12.22 -5.42 -14.55
N SER A 28 -13.54 -5.63 -14.60
CA SER A 28 -14.27 -6.90 -14.78
C SER A 28 -14.65 -7.74 -13.56
N PRO A 29 -15.97 -8.03 -13.40
CA PRO A 29 -16.49 -9.18 -12.69
C PRO A 29 -16.62 -10.35 -13.68
N SER A 30 -15.61 -11.21 -13.80
CA SER A 30 -15.81 -12.48 -14.52
C SER A 30 -14.74 -13.51 -14.15
N GLY A 31 -15.22 -14.53 -13.47
CA GLY A 31 -14.47 -15.72 -13.09
C GLY A 31 -15.42 -16.71 -12.44
N THR A 32 -16.44 -17.14 -13.19
CA THR A 32 -17.20 -18.35 -12.88
C THR A 32 -16.21 -19.50 -12.70
N VAL A 33 -16.02 -19.94 -11.46
CA VAL A 33 -15.34 -21.19 -11.17
C VAL A 33 -16.31 -22.29 -11.60
N HIS A 34 -16.05 -22.92 -12.74
CA HIS A 34 -16.76 -24.12 -13.14
C HIS A 34 -16.54 -25.20 -12.07
N ALA A 35 -17.63 -25.66 -11.46
CA ALA A 35 -17.65 -26.85 -10.62
C ALA A 35 -17.32 -28.07 -11.49
N GLY A 36 -16.06 -28.50 -11.44
CA GLY A 36 -15.58 -29.76 -12.02
C GLY A 36 -15.56 -30.86 -10.97
N ALA A 37 -16.07 -32.02 -11.34
CA ALA A 37 -16.41 -33.18 -10.52
C ALA A 37 -15.35 -33.63 -9.49
N ALA A 38 -15.88 -34.10 -8.36
CA ALA A 38 -15.14 -34.75 -7.28
C ALA A 38 -14.41 -36.02 -7.76
N GLY A 39 -13.10 -36.03 -7.58
CA GLY A 39 -12.26 -37.22 -7.60
C GLY A 39 -11.30 -37.14 -6.41
N GLN A 40 -11.46 -38.05 -5.45
CA GLN A 40 -10.63 -38.11 -4.25
C GLN A 40 -9.18 -38.46 -4.63
N SER A 41 -8.28 -37.50 -4.54
CA SER A 41 -6.87 -37.75 -4.27
C SER A 41 -6.43 -36.79 -3.18
N ARG A 42 -5.74 -37.33 -2.17
CA ARG A 42 -5.27 -36.62 -0.99
C ARG A 42 -4.09 -35.74 -1.38
N ALA A 43 -4.36 -34.65 -2.10
CA ALA A 43 -3.39 -33.61 -2.40
C ALA A 43 -3.33 -32.64 -1.21
N LEU A 44 -2.12 -32.39 -0.71
CA LEU A 44 -1.81 -31.26 0.16
C LEU A 44 -2.39 -30.00 -0.50
N LYS A 45 -3.38 -29.35 0.12
CA LYS A 45 -3.80 -28.01 -0.28
C LYS A 45 -2.60 -27.09 -0.02
N VAL A 46 -1.83 -26.81 -1.06
CA VAL A 46 -1.01 -25.61 -1.09
C VAL A 46 -2.03 -24.47 -1.04
N GLU A 47 -2.18 -23.82 0.12
CA GLU A 47 -2.82 -22.52 0.13
C GLU A 47 -2.01 -21.66 -0.85
N ALA A 48 -2.66 -21.19 -1.92
CA ALA A 48 -2.00 -20.35 -2.89
C ALA A 48 -1.38 -19.16 -2.16
N SER A 49 -0.07 -18.98 -2.26
CA SER A 49 0.61 -17.84 -1.65
C SER A 49 0.06 -16.55 -2.25
N MET A 50 -0.38 -15.63 -1.39
CA MET A 50 -0.83 -14.31 -1.83
C MET A 50 0.34 -13.51 -2.40
N ILE A 51 0.02 -12.58 -3.30
CA ILE A 51 0.97 -11.56 -3.71
C ILE A 51 0.98 -10.44 -2.68
N LYS A 52 2.18 -10.09 -2.23
CA LYS A 52 2.39 -8.95 -1.36
C LYS A 52 2.96 -7.78 -2.15
N VAL A 53 2.49 -6.57 -1.87
CA VAL A 53 2.99 -5.34 -2.46
C VAL A 53 3.50 -4.43 -1.36
N VAL A 54 4.76 -3.99 -1.44
CA VAL A 54 5.32 -2.93 -0.59
C VAL A 54 5.19 -1.59 -1.30
N ALA A 55 4.75 -0.57 -0.55
CA ALA A 55 4.60 0.80 -1.01
C ALA A 55 5.14 1.76 0.08
N PRO A 56 6.42 2.16 0.00
CA PRO A 56 7.00 3.11 0.94
C PRO A 56 6.42 4.52 0.79
N ALA A 57 6.13 5.16 1.92
CA ALA A 57 5.80 6.57 2.04
C ALA A 57 7.10 7.35 2.30
N LEU A 58 7.59 8.12 1.32
CA LEU A 58 8.86 8.84 1.42
C LEU A 58 8.85 9.81 2.59
N HIS A 59 8.15 10.93 2.43
CA HIS A 59 8.11 11.96 3.44
C HIS A 59 6.73 12.60 3.54
N HIS A 60 6.41 13.08 4.74
CA HIS A 60 5.29 13.97 4.96
C HIS A 60 5.58 15.36 4.37
N PRO A 61 4.56 16.08 3.88
CA PRO A 61 4.74 17.44 3.40
C PRO A 61 5.12 18.39 4.54
N THR A 62 5.84 19.46 4.21
CA THR A 62 6.35 20.46 5.18
C THR A 62 5.28 21.21 5.97
N ASN A 63 4.01 21.10 5.56
CA ASN A 63 2.87 21.74 6.21
C ASN A 63 2.25 20.92 7.36
N ARG A 64 2.86 19.79 7.73
CA ARG A 64 2.47 18.98 8.89
C ARG A 64 3.70 18.41 9.57
N THR A 65 3.55 17.96 10.81
CA THR A 65 4.57 17.18 11.51
C THR A 65 4.44 15.69 11.17
N LEU A 66 5.50 14.90 11.44
CA LEU A 66 5.47 13.44 11.28
C LEU A 66 4.30 12.80 12.06
N ALA A 67 4.06 13.24 13.30
CA ALA A 67 2.96 12.73 14.13
C ALA A 67 1.58 13.06 13.53
N GLN A 68 1.38 14.29 13.03
CA GLN A 68 0.14 14.65 12.32
C GLN A 68 -0.04 13.84 11.04
N PHE A 69 1.04 13.61 10.30
CA PHE A 69 1.03 12.73 9.13
C PHE A 69 0.63 11.30 9.49
N HIS A 70 1.26 10.68 10.49
CA HIS A 70 0.92 9.32 10.93
C HIS A 70 -0.52 9.21 11.42
N ASN A 71 -1.00 10.18 12.20
CA ASN A 71 -2.38 10.19 12.67
C ASN A 71 -3.36 10.27 11.50
N TYR A 72 -3.16 11.22 10.58
CA TYR A 72 -4.03 11.35 9.40
C TYR A 72 -3.99 10.09 8.52
N TRP A 73 -2.77 9.58 8.27
CA TRP A 73 -2.56 8.43 7.41
C TRP A 73 -3.19 7.16 7.98
N SER A 74 -3.09 6.94 9.28
CA SER A 74 -3.58 5.71 9.92
C SER A 74 -5.05 5.76 10.31
N GLU A 75 -5.59 6.93 10.63
CA GLU A 75 -6.97 7.05 11.10
C GLU A 75 -7.94 7.43 9.97
N SER A 76 -7.51 8.15 8.94
CA SER A 76 -8.39 8.60 7.84
C SER A 76 -8.05 7.91 6.51
N HIS A 77 -6.83 8.06 6.01
CA HIS A 77 -6.45 7.53 4.70
C HIS A 77 -6.42 6.00 4.66
N GLY A 78 -5.88 5.37 5.71
CA GLY A 78 -5.79 3.92 5.85
C GLY A 78 -7.16 3.24 5.75
N PRO A 79 -8.15 3.63 6.59
CA PRO A 79 -9.50 3.10 6.51
C PRO A 79 -10.20 3.38 5.18
N LEU A 80 -9.98 4.56 4.59
CA LEU A 80 -10.49 4.86 3.25
C LEU A 80 -9.97 3.84 2.22
N PHE A 81 -8.66 3.59 2.20
CA PHE A 81 -8.04 2.63 1.28
C PHE A 81 -8.44 1.17 1.57
N ALA A 82 -8.70 0.81 2.83
CA ALA A 82 -9.09 -0.55 3.23
C ALA A 82 -10.37 -1.06 2.52
N ASN A 83 -11.22 -0.14 2.06
CA ASN A 83 -12.44 -0.45 1.32
C ASN A 83 -12.20 -0.92 -0.13
N THR A 84 -10.94 -0.97 -0.58
CA THR A 84 -10.58 -1.52 -1.89
C THR A 84 -11.00 -2.99 -2.00
N LYS A 85 -11.83 -3.33 -2.99
CA LYS A 85 -12.51 -4.64 -3.11
C LYS A 85 -11.56 -5.85 -3.15
N ASN A 86 -10.43 -5.73 -3.85
CA ASN A 86 -9.51 -6.86 -4.09
C ASN A 86 -8.36 -6.92 -3.09
N LEU A 87 -8.27 -5.93 -2.20
CA LEU A 87 -7.31 -5.88 -1.13
C LEU A 87 -7.71 -6.89 -0.06
N ARG A 88 -6.91 -7.94 0.13
CA ARG A 88 -7.16 -9.00 1.11
C ARG A 88 -6.71 -8.60 2.51
N ARG A 89 -5.55 -7.97 2.60
CA ARG A 89 -4.95 -7.50 3.85
C ARG A 89 -4.21 -6.19 3.61
N TYR A 90 -4.18 -5.32 4.60
CA TYR A 90 -3.45 -4.06 4.57
C TYR A 90 -2.85 -3.75 5.93
N VAL A 91 -1.54 -3.56 5.95
CA VAL A 91 -0.78 -3.13 7.11
C VAL A 91 0.05 -1.91 6.77
N GLN A 92 -0.07 -0.87 7.58
CA GLN A 92 0.85 0.26 7.60
C GLN A 92 1.98 0.01 8.60
N HIS A 93 3.13 0.57 8.32
CA HIS A 93 4.30 0.54 9.18
C HIS A 93 4.68 2.00 9.42
N LEU A 94 4.37 2.50 10.61
CA LEU A 94 4.61 3.90 10.97
C LEU A 94 6.03 3.99 11.54
N THR A 95 6.91 4.73 10.84
CA THR A 95 8.32 4.85 11.22
C THR A 95 8.45 5.45 12.62
N LEU A 96 9.27 4.85 13.46
CA LEU A 96 9.52 5.33 14.81
C LEU A 96 10.33 6.63 14.76
N PRO A 97 9.86 7.73 15.37
CA PRO A 97 10.61 8.99 15.41
C PRO A 97 12.02 8.84 15.97
N GLU A 98 12.20 7.97 16.97
CA GLU A 98 13.49 7.71 17.61
C GLU A 98 14.48 6.98 16.69
N ALA A 99 14.00 6.32 15.64
CA ALA A 99 14.85 5.58 14.73
C ALA A 99 15.62 6.48 13.74
N TYR A 100 15.19 7.72 13.51
CA TYR A 100 15.87 8.64 12.59
C TYR A 100 17.29 9.01 13.01
N ASP A 101 17.59 8.89 14.31
CA ASP A 101 18.88 9.23 14.90
C ASP A 101 19.77 8.00 15.13
N THR A 102 19.36 6.81 14.67
CA THR A 102 20.06 5.55 14.91
C THR A 102 20.13 4.68 13.66
N ASP A 103 21.09 3.76 13.63
CA ASP A 103 21.15 2.76 12.56
C ASP A 103 20.22 1.55 12.85
N PRO A 104 19.55 1.00 11.82
CA PRO A 104 19.55 1.46 10.43
C PRO A 104 18.67 2.71 10.25
N LYS A 105 19.23 3.78 9.66
CA LYS A 105 18.53 5.06 9.51
C LYS A 105 17.37 4.96 8.50
N PRO A 106 16.12 5.24 8.91
CA PRO A 106 14.98 5.23 7.99
C PRO A 106 15.14 6.22 6.82
N THR A 107 14.72 5.77 5.64
CA THR A 107 14.59 6.60 4.42
C THR A 107 13.14 6.97 4.11
N PHE A 108 12.20 6.42 4.88
CA PHE A 108 10.77 6.53 4.67
C PHE A 108 10.07 6.89 5.98
N ASP A 109 9.09 7.78 5.91
CA ASP A 109 8.21 8.11 7.03
C ASP A 109 7.20 7.01 7.35
N GLY A 110 7.05 6.05 6.44
CA GLY A 110 6.50 4.74 6.76
C GLY A 110 6.38 3.86 5.54
N VAL A 111 5.76 2.70 5.70
CA VAL A 111 5.63 1.71 4.62
C VAL A 111 4.25 1.07 4.66
N SER A 112 3.59 0.96 3.52
CA SER A 112 2.38 0.14 3.41
C SER A 112 2.66 -1.18 2.74
N MET A 113 1.98 -2.20 3.23
CA MET A 113 2.01 -3.54 2.66
C MET A 113 0.59 -4.02 2.42
N PHE A 114 0.38 -4.56 1.23
CA PHE A 114 -0.92 -5.00 0.73
C PHE A 114 -0.84 -6.46 0.30
N TRP A 115 -1.88 -7.23 0.56
CA TRP A 115 -1.98 -8.61 0.09
C TRP A 115 -3.14 -8.74 -0.90
N TYR A 116 -2.88 -9.47 -1.98
CA TYR A 116 -3.81 -9.75 -3.06
C TYR A 116 -3.79 -11.24 -3.40
N ASP A 117 -4.92 -11.77 -3.87
CA ASP A 117 -4.97 -13.15 -4.37
C ASP A 117 -4.12 -13.33 -5.64
N THR A 118 -4.03 -12.29 -6.48
CA THR A 118 -3.27 -12.27 -7.74
C THR A 118 -2.65 -10.89 -7.98
N TYR A 119 -1.57 -10.84 -8.76
CA TYR A 119 -1.02 -9.58 -9.26
C TYR A 119 -1.62 -9.22 -10.60
N GLU A 120 -2.10 -7.98 -10.73
CA GLU A 120 -2.49 -7.38 -12.00
C GLU A 120 -1.71 -6.08 -12.18
N PRO A 121 -1.01 -5.88 -13.31
CA PRO A 121 -0.28 -4.65 -13.55
C PRO A 121 -1.25 -3.47 -13.59
N PRO A 122 -0.84 -2.27 -13.11
CA PRO A 122 -1.69 -1.09 -13.16
C PRO A 122 -2.17 -0.80 -14.59
N ARG A 123 -3.47 -0.59 -14.76
CA ARG A 123 -4.09 -0.19 -16.04
C ARG A 123 -4.76 1.16 -15.91
N ALA A 124 -4.98 1.84 -17.04
CA ALA A 124 -5.76 3.06 -17.05
C ALA A 124 -7.19 2.78 -16.58
N PRO A 125 -7.81 3.65 -15.76
CA PRO A 125 -9.20 3.48 -15.35
C PRO A 125 -10.14 3.60 -16.57
N PRO A 126 -11.26 2.86 -16.60
CA PRO A 126 -12.33 3.09 -17.58
C PRO A 126 -13.01 4.44 -17.29
N GLY A 127 -13.39 5.17 -18.33
CA GLY A 127 -13.96 6.52 -18.19
C GLY A 127 -12.88 7.57 -17.86
N ARG A 128 -12.39 8.25 -18.89
CA ARG A 128 -11.31 9.25 -18.80
C ARG A 128 -11.87 10.64 -18.44
N ASP A 129 -12.52 10.76 -17.29
CA ASP A 129 -12.87 12.10 -16.83
C ASP A 129 -11.60 12.88 -16.44
N ALA A 130 -11.55 14.16 -16.80
CA ALA A 130 -10.34 14.98 -16.71
C ALA A 130 -9.80 15.10 -15.28
N GLU A 131 -10.68 15.04 -14.28
CA GLU A 131 -10.31 15.09 -12.86
C GLU A 131 -9.52 13.83 -12.46
N THR A 132 -10.02 12.63 -12.81
CA THR A 132 -9.31 11.37 -12.53
C THR A 132 -7.92 11.38 -13.17
N LEU A 133 -7.80 11.80 -14.42
CA LEU A 133 -6.51 11.86 -15.11
C LEU A 133 -5.55 12.87 -14.47
N ALA A 134 -6.05 14.04 -14.06
CA ALA A 134 -5.25 15.04 -13.36
C ALA A 134 -4.73 14.51 -12.02
N LEU A 135 -5.57 13.82 -11.26
CA LEU A 135 -5.20 13.18 -9.99
C LEU A 135 -4.17 12.07 -10.19
N LEU A 136 -4.36 11.21 -11.18
CA LEU A 136 -3.39 10.16 -11.51
C LEU A 136 -2.04 10.73 -11.91
N LYS A 137 -2.03 11.79 -12.71
CA LYS A 137 -0.79 12.49 -13.06
C LYS A 137 -0.12 13.11 -11.83
N ALA A 138 -0.89 13.76 -10.96
CA ALA A 138 -0.37 14.37 -9.74
C ALA A 138 0.21 13.34 -8.77
N VAL A 139 -0.41 12.16 -8.69
CA VAL A 139 0.01 11.10 -7.78
C VAL A 139 1.16 10.29 -8.38
N LEU A 140 0.97 9.68 -9.54
CA LEU A 140 1.89 8.71 -10.14
C LEU A 140 2.98 9.34 -11.01
N GLY A 141 2.82 10.62 -11.40
CA GLY A 141 3.72 11.27 -12.35
C GLY A 141 3.68 10.67 -13.77
N VAL A 142 2.77 9.72 -14.03
CA VAL A 142 2.62 9.08 -15.35
C VAL A 142 1.60 9.86 -16.17
N SER A 143 2.01 10.31 -17.36
CA SER A 143 1.13 11.01 -18.32
C SER A 143 0.35 10.05 -19.23
N ASN A 144 0.80 8.80 -19.38
CA ASN A 144 0.20 7.75 -20.22
C ASN A 144 0.23 6.40 -19.50
N LEU A 145 -0.75 6.12 -18.64
CA LEU A 145 -1.11 4.72 -18.36
C LEU A 145 -1.68 4.19 -19.69
N GLY A 146 -1.09 3.14 -20.25
CA GLY A 146 -1.31 2.66 -21.61
C GLY A 146 -2.73 2.89 -22.13
N ASP A 147 -2.82 3.54 -23.29
CA ASP A 147 -4.08 3.68 -24.02
C ASP A 147 -4.45 2.26 -24.50
N ASP A 148 -5.39 1.60 -23.80
CA ASP A 148 -6.09 0.46 -24.40
C ASP A 148 -6.82 1.04 -25.60
N GLY A 149 -6.16 0.95 -26.76
CA GLY A 149 -6.59 1.50 -28.03
C GLY A 149 -7.89 0.86 -28.45
N ASP A 150 -8.99 1.40 -27.94
CA ASP A 150 -10.33 1.27 -28.43
C ASP A 150 -11.19 2.25 -27.63
N ALA A 151 -11.25 3.50 -28.11
CA ALA A 151 -12.32 4.44 -27.80
C ALA A 151 -13.66 3.95 -28.41
N LYS A 152 -14.04 2.69 -28.16
CA LYS A 152 -15.38 2.19 -28.45
C LYS A 152 -16.32 2.79 -27.43
N ALA A 153 -17.48 3.23 -27.89
CA ALA A 153 -18.53 3.86 -27.10
C ALA A 153 -18.68 3.15 -25.74
N GLN A 154 -18.19 3.80 -24.68
CA GLN A 154 -18.20 3.23 -23.35
C GLN A 154 -19.65 2.99 -22.96
N GLN A 155 -20.00 1.73 -22.71
CA GLN A 155 -21.27 1.41 -22.05
C GLN A 155 -21.33 2.20 -20.73
N PRO A 156 -22.51 2.67 -20.31
CA PRO A 156 -22.63 3.35 -19.03
C PRO A 156 -22.07 2.45 -17.93
N ALA A 157 -21.13 2.99 -17.15
CA ALA A 157 -20.47 2.26 -16.08
C ALA A 157 -21.51 1.59 -15.18
N SER A 158 -21.33 0.30 -14.89
CA SER A 158 -22.14 -0.45 -13.94
C SER A 158 -22.14 0.21 -12.56
N PRO A 159 -23.13 -0.05 -11.69
CA PRO A 159 -23.12 0.47 -10.32
C PRO A 159 -21.82 0.17 -9.57
N GLY A 160 -21.27 -1.03 -9.72
CA GLY A 160 -20.00 -1.41 -9.10
C GLY A 160 -18.79 -0.65 -9.64
N GLU A 161 -18.75 -0.37 -10.94
CA GLU A 161 -17.69 0.47 -11.53
C GLU A 161 -17.78 1.91 -11.04
N ARG A 162 -19.00 2.45 -10.89
CA ARG A 162 -19.17 3.80 -10.32
C ARG A 162 -18.67 3.89 -8.88
N VAL A 163 -19.00 2.91 -8.04
CA VAL A 163 -18.51 2.85 -6.65
C VAL A 163 -16.98 2.76 -6.61
N ALA A 164 -16.39 1.90 -7.46
CA ALA A 164 -14.94 1.76 -7.54
C ALA A 164 -14.26 3.06 -8.00
N MET A 165 -14.86 3.77 -8.96
CA MET A 165 -14.36 5.07 -9.42
C MET A 165 -14.49 6.17 -8.36
N THR A 166 -15.60 6.21 -7.60
CA THR A 166 -15.76 7.15 -6.48
C THR A 166 -14.70 6.90 -5.40
N LEU A 167 -14.47 5.63 -5.05
CA LEU A 167 -13.41 5.25 -4.12
C LEU A 167 -12.02 5.64 -4.66
N LEU A 168 -11.73 5.34 -5.94
CA LEU A 168 -10.46 5.72 -6.57
C LEU A 168 -10.22 7.22 -6.43
N LYS A 169 -11.19 8.04 -6.81
CA LYS A 169 -11.07 9.50 -6.73
C LYS A 169 -10.84 9.98 -5.31
N ALA A 170 -11.59 9.46 -4.34
CA ALA A 170 -11.45 9.84 -2.94
C ALA A 170 -10.05 9.51 -2.41
N VAL A 171 -9.54 8.29 -2.68
CA VAL A 171 -8.18 7.92 -2.31
C VAL A 171 -7.16 8.81 -2.99
N LEU A 172 -7.24 9.04 -4.31
CA LEU A 172 -6.26 9.85 -5.02
C LEU A 172 -6.23 11.30 -4.54
N LYS A 173 -7.40 11.90 -4.27
CA LYS A 173 -7.51 13.24 -3.69
C LYS A 173 -6.81 13.32 -2.34
N ASP A 174 -6.93 12.25 -1.56
CA ASP A 174 -6.35 12.19 -0.24
C ASP A 174 -4.84 11.91 -0.27
N ASP A 175 -4.42 10.96 -1.09
CA ASP A 175 -3.03 10.60 -1.37
C ASP A 175 -2.24 11.83 -1.85
N ALA A 176 -2.82 12.62 -2.77
CA ALA A 176 -2.20 13.82 -3.35
C ALA A 176 -1.83 14.90 -2.32
N GLN A 177 -2.56 15.00 -1.20
CA GLN A 177 -2.24 15.96 -0.12
C GLN A 177 -1.39 15.37 1.00
N LEU A 178 -1.27 14.05 1.09
CA LEU A 178 -0.76 13.34 2.26
C LEU A 178 0.76 13.14 2.22
N PHE A 179 1.32 12.95 1.02
CA PHE A 179 2.74 12.65 0.83
C PHE A 179 3.45 13.79 0.10
N ASP A 180 4.69 14.07 0.50
CA ASP A 180 5.57 14.98 -0.24
C ASP A 180 5.87 14.43 -1.63
N ARG A 181 5.68 15.28 -2.64
CA ARG A 181 5.84 14.97 -4.07
C ARG A 181 7.05 15.65 -4.68
N SER A 182 8.00 16.12 -3.88
CA SER A 182 9.19 16.75 -4.43
C SER A 182 9.86 15.86 -5.48
N THR A 183 10.11 16.43 -6.66
CA THR A 183 10.85 15.74 -7.73
C THR A 183 12.33 15.59 -7.39
N SER A 184 12.83 16.33 -6.38
CA SER A 184 14.22 16.30 -5.93
C SER A 184 14.61 15.05 -5.14
N TRP A 185 13.63 14.24 -4.68
CA TRP A 185 13.94 12.99 -4.00
C TRP A 185 14.75 12.04 -4.88
N PRO A 186 15.71 11.28 -4.32
CA PRO A 186 16.45 10.28 -5.07
C PRO A 186 15.52 9.30 -5.77
N MET A 187 15.77 9.03 -7.06
CA MET A 187 14.97 8.08 -7.86
C MET A 187 14.88 6.71 -7.20
N HIS A 188 15.95 6.27 -6.53
CA HIS A 188 15.96 5.01 -5.80
C HIS A 188 14.80 4.95 -4.79
N HIS A 189 14.65 5.98 -3.95
CA HIS A 189 13.57 6.00 -2.96
C HIS A 189 12.19 6.13 -3.61
N LYS A 190 12.03 7.00 -4.62
CA LYS A 190 10.74 7.23 -5.31
C LYS A 190 10.15 5.97 -5.97
N SER A 191 11.01 5.04 -6.40
CA SER A 191 10.67 3.85 -7.19
C SER A 191 10.76 2.53 -6.39
N ALA A 192 10.58 2.61 -5.08
CA ALA A 192 10.75 1.48 -4.15
C ALA A 192 9.51 0.58 -3.98
N SER A 193 8.51 0.70 -4.85
CA SER A 193 7.33 -0.17 -4.80
C SER A 193 7.58 -1.49 -5.52
N VAL A 194 7.27 -2.60 -4.85
CA VAL A 194 7.57 -3.96 -5.33
C VAL A 194 6.38 -4.87 -5.05
N ALA A 195 6.01 -5.68 -6.04
CA ALA A 195 5.10 -6.82 -5.88
C ALA A 195 5.93 -8.11 -5.86
N ALA A 196 5.67 -8.98 -4.89
CA ALA A 196 6.52 -10.10 -4.53
C ALA A 196 5.75 -11.25 -3.89
N GLN A 197 6.43 -12.39 -3.77
CA GLN A 197 6.02 -13.53 -2.94
C GLN A 197 6.82 -13.57 -1.64
N GLU A 198 6.16 -13.99 -0.55
CA GLU A 198 6.76 -14.11 0.78
C GLU A 198 7.53 -15.43 0.92
N HIS A 199 8.74 -15.34 1.49
CA HIS A 199 9.61 -16.45 1.86
C HIS A 199 9.98 -16.28 3.35
N VAL A 200 9.43 -17.13 4.21
CA VAL A 200 9.73 -17.12 5.64
C VAL A 200 11.09 -17.78 5.87
N ILE A 201 12.03 -17.04 6.44
CA ILE A 201 13.39 -17.51 6.76
C ILE A 201 13.48 -17.95 8.22
N VAL A 202 12.96 -17.11 9.11
CA VAL A 202 12.77 -17.42 10.54
C VAL A 202 11.30 -17.24 10.85
N ASP A 203 10.64 -18.31 11.23
CA ASP A 203 9.26 -18.29 11.69
C ASP A 203 9.23 -18.04 13.20
N GLY A 204 8.40 -17.10 13.61
CA GLY A 204 8.24 -16.72 15.00
C GLY A 204 7.04 -15.79 15.20
N PRO A 205 6.53 -15.70 16.44
CA PRO A 205 5.38 -14.87 16.74
C PRO A 205 5.71 -13.40 16.51
N THR A 206 4.73 -12.65 16.01
CA THR A 206 4.81 -11.20 15.83
C THR A 206 3.66 -10.52 16.54
N GLY A 207 3.83 -9.23 16.83
CA GLY A 207 2.77 -8.40 17.38
C GLY A 207 2.96 -6.93 17.03
N PRO A 208 1.90 -6.11 17.10
CA PRO A 208 1.92 -4.72 16.66
C PRO A 208 2.86 -3.81 17.48
N GLN A 209 3.28 -4.26 18.68
CA GLN A 209 4.23 -3.51 19.52
C GLN A 209 5.70 -3.76 19.15
N MET A 210 5.98 -4.83 18.40
CA MET A 210 7.34 -5.16 17.97
C MET A 210 7.85 -4.13 16.96
N VAL A 211 9.16 -3.92 16.99
CA VAL A 211 9.86 -3.13 15.99
C VAL A 211 10.14 -3.99 14.77
N LYS A 212 9.80 -3.48 13.60
CA LYS A 212 10.16 -4.08 12.33
C LYS A 212 11.21 -3.23 11.62
N ALA A 213 12.34 -3.82 11.26
CA ALA A 213 13.27 -3.26 10.29
C ALA A 213 12.91 -3.79 8.88
N ILE A 214 12.71 -2.88 7.94
CA ILE A 214 12.30 -3.14 6.56
C ILE A 214 13.41 -2.65 5.64
N PHE A 215 13.87 -3.52 4.75
CA PHE A 215 14.95 -3.22 3.81
C PHE A 215 14.49 -3.50 2.38
N VAL A 216 14.19 -2.47 1.62
CA VAL A 216 13.84 -2.59 0.20
C VAL A 216 15.14 -2.60 -0.62
N ALA A 217 15.33 -3.65 -1.40
CA ALA A 217 16.63 -3.98 -1.99
C ALA A 217 16.56 -4.11 -3.52
N SER A 218 17.66 -3.77 -4.17
CA SER A 218 17.93 -4.08 -5.57
C SER A 218 19.13 -5.01 -5.64
N LYS A 219 19.12 -5.95 -6.57
CA LYS A 219 20.26 -6.84 -6.78
C LYS A 219 21.48 -6.07 -7.28
N LEU A 220 22.66 -6.53 -6.92
CA LEU A 220 23.90 -5.98 -7.46
C LEU A 220 23.95 -6.19 -9.00
N PRO A 221 24.39 -5.19 -9.78
CA PRO A 221 24.61 -5.37 -11.21
C PRO A 221 25.53 -6.55 -11.51
N GLY A 222 25.20 -7.33 -12.55
CA GLY A 222 25.94 -8.53 -12.93
C GLY A 222 25.35 -9.85 -12.41
N LEU A 223 24.48 -9.81 -11.40
CA LEU A 223 23.73 -10.99 -10.95
C LEU A 223 22.48 -11.22 -11.82
N THR A 224 22.17 -12.47 -12.14
CA THR A 224 20.82 -12.85 -12.60
C THR A 224 19.83 -12.81 -11.43
N LEU A 225 18.52 -12.76 -11.72
CA LEU A 225 17.49 -12.81 -10.67
C LEU A 225 17.55 -14.12 -9.90
N ASP A 226 17.69 -15.25 -10.59
CA ASP A 226 17.79 -16.57 -9.95
C ASP A 226 19.00 -16.66 -9.02
N GLN A 227 20.18 -16.18 -9.47
CA GLN A 227 21.39 -16.14 -8.64
C GLN A 227 21.20 -15.23 -7.41
N PHE A 228 20.56 -14.08 -7.61
CA PHE A 228 20.30 -13.13 -6.54
C PHE A 228 19.35 -13.72 -5.49
N PHE A 229 18.19 -14.23 -5.91
CA PHE A 229 17.18 -14.79 -5.01
C PHE A 229 17.66 -16.07 -4.30
N ASP A 230 18.37 -16.95 -5.01
CA ASP A 230 18.99 -18.14 -4.40
C ASP A 230 19.99 -17.75 -3.31
N ARG A 231 20.95 -16.86 -3.64
CA ARG A 231 21.93 -16.38 -2.65
C ARG A 231 21.26 -15.62 -1.50
N TRP A 232 20.24 -14.81 -1.78
CA TRP A 232 19.51 -14.06 -0.78
C TRP A 232 18.81 -15.01 0.21
N GLN A 233 18.09 -16.02 -0.26
CA GLN A 233 17.38 -16.94 0.62
C GLN A 233 18.33 -17.91 1.31
N ASN A 234 19.20 -18.56 0.54
CA ASN A 234 19.94 -19.74 1.00
C ASN A 234 21.29 -19.44 1.65
N HIS A 235 21.86 -18.24 1.43
CA HIS A 235 23.11 -17.82 2.06
C HIS A 235 22.89 -16.61 2.98
N HIS A 236 22.51 -15.47 2.42
CA HIS A 236 22.28 -14.24 3.17
C HIS A 236 21.20 -14.42 4.24
N GLY A 237 20.13 -15.16 3.90
CA GLY A 237 19.04 -15.51 4.81
C GLY A 237 19.52 -16.25 6.05
N ARG A 238 20.47 -17.19 5.89
CA ARG A 238 21.06 -17.96 7.00
C ARG A 238 21.98 -17.12 7.88
N LEU A 239 22.62 -16.09 7.32
CA LEU A 239 23.36 -15.11 8.11
C LEU A 239 22.38 -14.25 8.92
N GLY A 240 21.34 -13.74 8.27
CA GLY A 240 20.31 -12.92 8.93
C GLY A 240 19.58 -13.65 10.04
N ALA A 241 19.33 -14.96 9.88
CA ALA A 241 18.70 -15.80 10.90
C ALA A 241 19.49 -15.89 12.22
N LYS A 242 20.77 -15.51 12.24
CA LYS A 242 21.64 -15.55 13.42
C LYS A 242 21.67 -14.23 14.20
N LEU A 243 21.01 -13.19 13.71
CA LEU A 243 21.00 -11.89 14.38
C LEU A 243 20.45 -12.01 15.81
N PRO A 244 21.15 -11.48 16.83
CA PRO A 244 20.69 -11.59 18.20
C PRO A 244 19.39 -10.79 18.40
N GLY A 245 18.43 -11.35 19.14
CA GLY A 245 17.14 -10.72 19.41
C GLY A 245 16.12 -10.76 18.26
N LEU A 246 16.48 -11.32 17.09
CA LEU A 246 15.57 -11.51 15.97
C LEU A 246 14.44 -12.48 16.33
N ARG A 247 13.19 -12.07 16.10
CA ARG A 247 11.98 -12.87 16.37
C ARG A 247 11.42 -13.55 15.12
N ARG A 248 11.41 -12.83 14.01
CA ARG A 248 10.92 -13.31 12.71
C ARG A 248 11.72 -12.66 11.61
N TYR A 249 11.95 -13.38 10.52
CA TYR A 249 12.56 -12.86 9.31
C TYR A 249 11.83 -13.38 8.07
N VAL A 250 11.32 -12.45 7.27
CA VAL A 250 10.69 -12.72 5.97
C VAL A 250 11.46 -12.00 4.87
N GLN A 251 11.71 -12.71 3.77
CA GLN A 251 12.14 -12.12 2.50
C GLN A 251 10.97 -12.09 1.53
N ASN A 252 10.94 -11.08 0.68
CA ASN A 252 9.90 -10.92 -0.32
C ASN A 252 10.58 -10.74 -1.68
N HIS A 253 10.48 -11.74 -2.54
CA HIS A 253 11.15 -11.76 -3.85
C HIS A 253 10.18 -11.32 -4.94
N ALA A 254 10.58 -10.34 -5.75
CA ALA A 254 9.71 -9.81 -6.78
C ALA A 254 9.27 -10.90 -7.76
N ILE A 255 7.99 -10.90 -8.10
CA ILE A 255 7.45 -11.78 -9.15
C ILE A 255 7.80 -11.23 -10.54
N ALA A 256 7.85 -12.11 -11.55
CA ALA A 256 8.25 -11.75 -12.90
C ALA A 256 7.36 -10.65 -13.52
N GLU A 257 6.06 -10.72 -13.28
CA GLU A 257 5.05 -9.77 -13.78
C GLU A 257 5.28 -8.35 -13.24
N ALA A 258 5.96 -8.26 -12.10
CA ALA A 258 6.26 -7.01 -11.43
C ALA A 258 7.31 -6.18 -12.19
N TYR A 259 8.09 -6.80 -13.08
CA TYR A 259 9.12 -6.15 -13.91
C TYR A 259 8.58 -5.48 -15.18
N VAL A 260 7.27 -5.61 -15.46
CA VAL A 260 6.63 -4.90 -16.58
C VAL A 260 6.53 -3.39 -16.31
N ASP A 261 6.58 -2.98 -15.05
CA ASP A 261 6.54 -1.57 -14.65
C ASP A 261 7.89 -0.87 -14.96
N PRO A 262 7.93 0.09 -15.90
CA PRO A 262 9.16 0.76 -16.31
C PRO A 262 9.75 1.69 -15.24
N GLY A 263 8.99 2.02 -14.19
CA GLY A 263 9.40 2.91 -13.10
C GLY A 263 10.09 2.21 -11.94
N ARG A 264 10.05 0.87 -11.85
CA ARG A 264 10.60 0.10 -10.72
C ARG A 264 12.14 0.12 -10.69
N THR A 265 12.69 0.21 -9.48
CA THR A 265 14.14 0.12 -9.25
C THR A 265 14.57 -1.04 -8.35
N HIS A 266 13.64 -1.69 -7.66
CA HIS A 266 13.92 -2.69 -6.61
C HIS A 266 13.43 -4.10 -6.98
N ASP A 267 14.11 -5.11 -6.46
CA ASP A 267 13.90 -6.54 -6.74
C ASP A 267 13.21 -7.29 -5.57
N GLY A 268 13.06 -6.66 -4.41
CA GLY A 268 12.44 -7.29 -3.25
C GLY A 268 12.58 -6.48 -1.97
N TRP A 269 12.14 -7.05 -0.85
CA TRP A 269 12.44 -6.49 0.47
C TRP A 269 12.55 -7.55 1.56
N SER A 270 13.28 -7.23 2.64
CA SER A 270 13.35 -8.01 3.87
C SER A 270 12.55 -7.34 4.99
N GLU A 271 11.98 -8.15 5.88
CA GLU A 271 11.27 -7.73 7.09
C GLU A 271 11.81 -8.51 8.29
N LEU A 272 12.33 -7.80 9.28
CA LEU A 272 12.94 -8.37 10.47
C LEU A 272 12.24 -7.82 11.71
N TRP A 273 11.72 -8.69 12.57
CA TRP A 273 11.01 -8.32 13.79
C TRP A 273 11.91 -8.47 15.02
N PHE A 274 11.85 -7.46 15.89
CA PHE A 274 12.52 -7.38 17.18
C PHE A 274 11.51 -6.93 18.23
N ASP A 275 11.71 -7.30 19.50
CA ASP A 275 10.78 -6.90 20.57
C ASP A 275 10.71 -5.37 20.72
N ASP A 276 11.86 -4.71 20.60
CA ASP A 276 12.01 -3.27 20.76
C ASP A 276 13.23 -2.71 19.99
N LEU A 277 13.38 -1.38 20.00
CA LEU A 277 14.52 -0.71 19.36
C LEU A 277 15.85 -1.12 19.99
N ARG A 278 15.88 -1.41 21.28
CA ARG A 278 17.10 -1.85 21.98
C ARG A 278 17.61 -3.18 21.43
N SER A 279 16.70 -4.11 21.15
CA SER A 279 17.00 -5.41 20.56
C SER A 279 17.51 -5.27 19.12
N LEU A 280 16.89 -4.38 18.33
CA LEU A 280 17.40 -4.04 16.99
C LEU A 280 18.81 -3.43 17.05
N HIS A 281 19.05 -2.47 17.95
CA HIS A 281 20.38 -1.86 18.11
C HIS A 281 21.44 -2.86 18.58
N ALA A 282 21.08 -3.78 19.48
CA ALA A 282 21.98 -4.85 19.89
C ALA A 282 22.35 -5.75 18.70
N ALA A 283 21.39 -6.05 17.82
CA ALA A 283 21.66 -6.76 16.57
C ALA A 283 22.60 -5.98 15.65
N VAL A 284 22.31 -4.70 15.39
CA VAL A 284 23.13 -3.84 14.51
C VAL A 284 24.59 -3.76 14.96
N ASN A 285 24.84 -3.78 16.28
CA ASN A 285 26.19 -3.72 16.85
C ASN A 285 26.88 -5.08 16.97
N SER A 286 26.28 -6.16 16.47
CA SER A 286 26.81 -7.52 16.64
C SER A 286 27.77 -7.95 15.52
N ALA A 287 28.55 -9.00 15.77
CA ALA A 287 29.43 -9.59 14.75
C ALA A 287 28.62 -10.23 13.61
N GLU A 288 27.43 -10.76 13.92
CA GLU A 288 26.50 -11.33 12.94
C GLU A 288 25.98 -10.27 11.98
N TRP A 289 25.66 -9.07 12.46
CA TRP A 289 25.26 -7.97 11.57
C TRP A 289 26.41 -7.49 10.68
N LYS A 290 27.63 -7.44 11.22
CA LYS A 290 28.81 -7.14 10.42
C LYS A 290 28.99 -8.15 9.28
N ALA A 291 28.93 -9.45 9.58
CA ALA A 291 29.03 -10.50 8.57
C ALA A 291 27.87 -10.44 7.55
N LEU A 292 26.66 -10.11 8.00
CA LEU A 292 25.50 -9.89 7.13
C LEU A 292 25.73 -8.72 6.17
N GLY A 293 26.28 -7.62 6.66
CA GLY A 293 26.63 -6.44 5.86
C GLY A 293 27.74 -6.72 4.84
N GLU A 294 28.77 -7.48 5.22
CA GLU A 294 29.86 -7.89 4.32
C GLU A 294 29.35 -8.76 3.17
N ASP A 295 28.49 -9.74 3.44
CA ASP A 295 27.85 -10.53 2.38
C ASP A 295 26.88 -9.67 1.55
N GLY A 296 26.08 -8.83 2.22
CA GLY A 296 25.13 -7.91 1.58
C GLY A 296 25.79 -6.98 0.57
N ALA A 297 27.01 -6.51 0.83
CA ALA A 297 27.79 -5.68 -0.11
C ALA A 297 28.13 -6.40 -1.43
N THR A 298 28.09 -7.74 -1.46
CA THR A 298 28.30 -8.54 -2.67
C THR A 298 26.99 -8.96 -3.37
N LEU A 299 25.85 -8.58 -2.80
CA LEU A 299 24.53 -9.07 -3.17
C LEU A 299 23.56 -7.93 -3.55
N PHE A 300 23.58 -6.82 -2.82
CA PHE A 300 22.65 -5.69 -3.01
C PHE A 300 23.35 -4.45 -3.58
N ALA A 301 22.66 -3.74 -4.47
CA ALA A 301 23.07 -2.41 -4.90
C ALA A 301 22.70 -1.36 -3.84
N ALA A 302 23.55 -0.34 -3.70
CA ALA A 302 23.30 0.82 -2.84
C ALA A 302 22.73 2.01 -3.64
N PRO A 303 21.92 2.89 -3.02
CA PRO A 303 21.41 2.80 -1.65
C PRO A 303 20.24 1.81 -1.53
N MET A 304 19.96 1.32 -0.33
CA MET A 304 18.73 0.56 -0.04
C MET A 304 17.66 1.47 0.54
N GLY A 305 16.38 1.11 0.39
CA GLY A 305 15.29 1.73 1.14
C GLY A 305 15.17 1.14 2.54
N VAL A 306 14.98 1.97 3.55
CA VAL A 306 14.95 1.56 4.96
C VAL A 306 13.69 2.08 5.65
N GLY A 307 12.99 1.20 6.38
CA GLY A 307 11.97 1.57 7.35
C GLY A 307 12.26 0.91 8.71
N VAL A 308 12.05 1.64 9.80
CA VAL A 308 12.11 1.10 11.17
C VAL A 308 10.85 1.55 11.89
N ALA A 309 9.92 0.62 12.07
CA ALA A 309 8.53 0.98 12.28
C ALA A 309 7.77 -0.03 13.15
N ARG A 310 6.58 0.36 13.60
CA ARG A 310 5.59 -0.55 14.19
C ARG A 310 4.42 -0.77 13.23
N GLU A 311 3.83 -1.96 13.31
CA GLU A 311 2.67 -2.32 12.49
C GLU A 311 1.39 -1.67 13.01
N ARG A 312 0.62 -1.11 12.08
CA ARG A 312 -0.75 -0.66 12.25
C ARG A 312 -1.60 -1.36 11.20
N VAL A 313 -2.38 -2.33 11.65
CA VAL A 313 -3.26 -3.11 10.79
C VAL A 313 -4.48 -2.27 10.39
N GLN A 314 -4.73 -2.18 9.10
CA GLN A 314 -5.87 -1.45 8.52
C GLN A 314 -6.98 -2.40 8.03
N LYS A 315 -6.58 -3.59 7.55
CA LYS A 315 -7.48 -4.65 7.10
C LYS A 315 -6.85 -6.01 7.35
N GLU A 316 -7.48 -6.85 8.16
CA GLU A 316 -7.10 -8.27 8.28
C GLU A 316 -7.83 -9.16 7.28
N LEU A 317 -7.39 -10.42 7.17
CA LEU A 317 -7.98 -11.39 6.26
C LEU A 317 -9.44 -11.74 6.58
N ASP A 318 -9.84 -11.61 7.84
CA ASP A 318 -11.20 -11.81 8.36
C ASP A 318 -11.98 -10.49 8.51
N TRP A 319 -11.48 -9.40 7.91
CA TRP A 319 -12.05 -8.07 8.05
C TRP A 319 -13.55 -8.01 7.74
N SER A 320 -14.28 -7.32 8.60
CA SER A 320 -15.68 -6.95 8.41
C SER A 320 -15.81 -5.45 8.21
N TYR A 321 -16.81 -5.05 7.41
CA TYR A 321 -17.15 -3.65 7.20
C TYR A 321 -17.41 -2.91 8.53
N ASN A 322 -16.80 -1.74 8.67
CA ASN A 322 -16.99 -0.85 9.82
C ASN A 322 -17.82 0.36 9.36
N ASP A 323 -18.98 0.55 9.98
CA ASP A 323 -19.89 1.66 9.70
C ASP A 323 -19.83 2.74 10.80
N TRP A 324 -18.92 2.62 11.76
CA TRP A 324 -18.77 3.48 12.94
C TRP A 324 -20.06 3.60 13.78
N GLY A 325 -20.93 2.58 13.74
CA GLY A 325 -22.23 2.54 14.42
C GLY A 325 -23.30 3.42 13.77
N VAL A 326 -23.01 4.01 12.61
CA VAL A 326 -23.86 5.00 11.95
C VAL A 326 -25.17 4.40 11.47
N ASN A 327 -25.18 3.14 11.03
CA ASN A 327 -26.41 2.49 10.57
C ASN A 327 -27.43 2.33 11.72
N ALA A 328 -26.94 2.19 12.95
CA ALA A 328 -27.78 2.07 14.15
C ALA A 328 -28.29 3.42 14.69
N MET A 329 -27.68 4.54 14.29
CA MET A 329 -28.05 5.88 14.77
C MET A 329 -29.36 6.39 14.15
N SER A 330 -30.08 7.27 14.85
CA SER A 330 -31.12 8.08 14.20
C SER A 330 -30.49 9.15 13.29
N GLU A 331 -31.26 9.72 12.36
CA GLU A 331 -30.77 10.85 11.55
C GLU A 331 -30.41 12.07 12.41
N GLU A 332 -31.08 12.24 13.56
CA GLU A 332 -30.76 13.31 14.51
C GLU A 332 -29.43 13.03 15.22
N ASP A 333 -29.17 11.79 15.65
CA ASP A 333 -27.88 11.44 16.27
C ASP A 333 -26.71 11.60 15.29
N VAL A 334 -26.92 11.24 14.02
CA VAL A 334 -25.95 11.47 12.93
C VAL A 334 -25.67 12.98 12.79
N ARG A 335 -26.71 13.81 12.79
CA ARG A 335 -26.59 15.28 12.72
C ARG A 335 -25.83 15.84 13.92
N GLN A 336 -26.16 15.41 15.14
CA GLN A 336 -25.47 15.84 16.36
C GLN A 336 -23.99 15.45 16.33
N ARG A 337 -23.68 14.22 15.89
CA ARG A 337 -22.29 13.77 15.72
C ARG A 337 -21.54 14.62 14.71
N LEU A 338 -22.15 14.96 13.57
CA LEU A 338 -21.56 15.87 12.57
C LEU A 338 -21.23 17.24 13.19
N MET A 339 -22.14 17.82 13.95
CA MET A 339 -21.91 19.10 14.64
C MET A 339 -20.76 19.00 15.65
N GLN A 340 -20.76 17.98 16.49
CA GLN A 340 -19.74 17.75 17.52
C GLN A 340 -18.34 17.52 16.92
N GLN A 341 -18.27 17.01 15.69
CA GLN A 341 -17.01 16.73 15.00
C GLN A 341 -16.61 17.83 14.01
N GLY A 342 -17.30 18.98 14.01
CA GLY A 342 -16.91 20.16 13.22
C GLY A 342 -17.41 20.16 11.77
N TYR A 343 -18.33 19.27 11.41
CA TYR A 343 -18.96 19.23 10.09
C TYR A 343 -20.23 20.08 10.02
N ALA A 344 -20.15 21.34 10.45
CA ALA A 344 -21.32 22.23 10.57
C ALA A 344 -22.10 22.38 9.25
N THR A 345 -21.39 22.52 8.11
CA THR A 345 -22.03 22.60 6.79
C THR A 345 -22.80 21.33 6.44
N LEU A 346 -22.24 20.16 6.75
CA LEU A 346 -22.87 18.87 6.47
C LEU A 346 -24.04 18.60 7.43
N ALA A 347 -23.92 19.02 8.69
CA ALA A 347 -25.02 18.93 9.66
C ALA A 347 -26.22 19.84 9.30
N ALA A 348 -25.95 20.99 8.67
CA ALA A 348 -26.98 21.92 8.22
C ALA A 348 -27.71 21.44 6.94
N ASP A 349 -27.12 20.54 6.16
CA ASP A 349 -27.79 19.91 5.03
C ASP A 349 -28.89 18.97 5.54
N ARG A 350 -30.14 19.23 5.11
CA ARG A 350 -31.33 18.47 5.51
C ARG A 350 -31.21 16.98 5.17
N ASP A 351 -30.61 16.65 4.03
CA ASP A 351 -30.54 15.29 3.50
C ASP A 351 -29.25 14.55 3.88
N ALA A 352 -28.20 15.25 4.31
CA ALA A 352 -26.90 14.63 4.56
C ALA A 352 -26.95 13.53 5.64
N PRO A 353 -27.58 13.71 6.81
CA PRO A 353 -27.68 12.62 7.80
C PRO A 353 -28.35 11.36 7.26
N ARG A 354 -29.44 11.52 6.50
CA ARG A 354 -30.14 10.41 5.84
C ARG A 354 -29.27 9.71 4.80
N LYS A 355 -28.55 10.47 3.96
CA LYS A 355 -27.64 9.94 2.94
C LYS A 355 -26.50 9.15 3.58
N ILE A 356 -25.85 9.70 4.60
CA ILE A 356 -24.74 9.03 5.30
C ILE A 356 -25.22 7.74 5.98
N LYS A 357 -26.38 7.76 6.64
CA LYS A 357 -26.98 6.56 7.22
C LYS A 357 -27.32 5.51 6.15
N THR A 358 -27.87 5.94 5.01
CA THR A 358 -28.18 5.04 3.89
C THR A 358 -26.90 4.40 3.35
N ALA A 359 -25.84 5.19 3.17
CA ALA A 359 -24.53 4.71 2.75
C ALA A 359 -23.98 3.68 3.74
N ALA A 360 -24.04 3.97 5.05
CA ALA A 360 -23.64 3.03 6.10
C ALA A 360 -24.40 1.69 6.01
N GLY A 361 -25.74 1.74 5.87
CA GLY A 361 -26.57 0.54 5.71
C GLY A 361 -26.31 -0.26 4.43
N ARG A 362 -25.70 0.36 3.41
CA ARG A 362 -25.31 -0.27 2.14
C ARG A 362 -23.84 -0.63 2.06
N GLN A 363 -23.10 -0.51 3.18
CA GLN A 363 -21.66 -0.72 3.22
C GLN A 363 -20.86 0.22 2.29
N ALA A 364 -21.33 1.46 2.16
CA ALA A 364 -20.78 2.48 1.27
C ALA A 364 -20.33 3.76 2.00
N LEU A 365 -20.37 3.82 3.34
CA LEU A 365 -19.63 4.80 4.11
C LEU A 365 -18.17 4.29 4.23
N ALA A 366 -17.24 4.89 3.50
CA ALA A 366 -15.87 4.41 3.37
C ALA A 366 -14.94 4.91 4.50
N VAL A 367 -15.19 6.12 5.03
CA VAL A 367 -14.51 6.61 6.22
C VAL A 367 -15.42 7.56 7.00
N TRP A 368 -15.35 7.50 8.34
CA TRP A 368 -15.86 8.54 9.23
C TRP A 368 -14.87 8.78 10.37
N THR A 369 -14.11 9.87 10.30
CA THR A 369 -13.28 10.39 11.39
C THR A 369 -13.70 11.80 11.79
N ARG A 370 -12.94 12.43 12.70
CA ARG A 370 -13.06 13.86 12.99
C ARG A 370 -12.48 14.75 11.90
N GLU A 371 -11.82 14.17 10.90
CA GLU A 371 -11.07 14.91 9.87
C GLU A 371 -11.66 14.67 8.49
N HIS A 372 -12.22 13.48 8.25
CA HIS A 372 -12.71 13.07 6.95
C HIS A 372 -13.98 12.21 7.04
N ILE A 373 -14.97 12.50 6.19
CA ILE A 373 -16.14 11.64 5.95
C ILE A 373 -16.23 11.40 4.43
N VAL A 374 -16.26 10.13 4.02
CA VAL A 374 -16.44 9.75 2.62
C VAL A 374 -17.51 8.68 2.46
N THR A 375 -18.43 8.89 1.54
CA THR A 375 -19.34 7.87 1.02
C THR A 375 -19.01 7.55 -0.44
N ILE A 376 -19.02 6.27 -0.81
CA ILE A 376 -18.66 5.79 -2.16
C ILE A 376 -19.87 5.34 -3.00
N ASP A 377 -21.09 5.64 -2.53
CA ASP A 377 -22.34 5.44 -3.27
C ASP A 377 -22.76 6.67 -4.09
N GLU A 378 -24.03 6.73 -4.51
CA GLU A 378 -24.57 7.86 -5.28
C GLU A 378 -24.55 9.21 -4.57
N SER A 379 -24.40 9.24 -3.23
CA SER A 379 -24.36 10.49 -2.49
C SER A 379 -23.02 11.21 -2.66
N ALA A 380 -21.94 10.47 -2.93
CA ALA A 380 -20.59 10.97 -3.21
C ALA A 380 -20.11 12.07 -2.26
N ILE A 381 -20.48 11.97 -0.97
CA ILE A 381 -20.01 12.86 0.08
C ILE A 381 -18.50 12.66 0.24
N ASP A 382 -17.75 13.75 0.11
CA ASP A 382 -16.33 13.86 0.46
C ASP A 382 -16.17 15.16 1.25
N ALA A 383 -16.24 15.05 2.57
CA ALA A 383 -16.26 16.18 3.48
C ALA A 383 -15.06 16.13 4.41
N ARG A 384 -14.30 17.23 4.44
CA ARG A 384 -13.18 17.43 5.38
C ARG A 384 -13.56 18.50 6.40
N SER A 385 -13.27 18.25 7.67
CA SER A 385 -13.56 19.24 8.72
C SER A 385 -12.73 20.50 8.45
N ARG A 386 -13.33 21.69 8.57
CA ARG A 386 -12.53 22.93 8.62
C ARG A 386 -11.80 22.95 9.96
N ARG A 387 -10.48 22.80 9.94
CA ARG A 387 -9.64 23.05 11.12
C ARG A 387 -8.89 24.35 10.93
#